data_AF-A0A2R7T5X9-F1
#
_entry.id   AF-A0A2R7T5X9-F1
#
_cell.length_a   1.000
_cell.length_b   1.000
_cell.length_c   1.000
_cell.angle_alpha   90.00
_cell.angle_beta   90.00
_cell.angle_gamma   90.00
#
_symmetry.space_group_name_H-M   'P 1'
#
loop_
_entity.id
_entity.type
_entity.pdbx_description
1 polymer ?
#
loop_
_entity_poly.entity_id
_entity_poly.type
_entity_poly.pdbx_seq_one_letter_code
_entity_poly.pdbx_strand_id
1 'polypeptide(L)'
;MTDSAKRRPVYTNIHVTQIVSYRLPPAGIVSILHRVSGLLMFLLLPFIVWMLDNSLSSEISFDSFTNVFVAGAAGLPGWFVKLVTLGLIWAYLHHFIAGVRHLWMDATHSVSKAQGHNSALVTLV
;
A
#
# COMPACT_ATOMS: atom_id res chain seq x y z
N MET A 1 -13.37 48.15 19.14
CA MET A 1 -13.43 47.74 17.72
C MET A 1 -12.11 47.07 17.41
N THR A 2 -12.05 45.74 17.50
CA THR A 2 -10.83 44.99 17.22
C THR A 2 -10.64 44.91 15.72
N ASP A 3 -9.59 45.57 15.25
CA ASP A 3 -9.18 45.65 13.86
C ASP A 3 -9.07 44.25 13.24
N SER A 4 -9.88 43.96 12.22
CA SER A 4 -9.88 42.67 11.53
C SER A 4 -8.64 42.57 10.66
N ALA A 5 -7.52 42.15 11.25
CA ALA A 5 -6.26 41.98 10.55
C ALA A 5 -6.44 41.12 9.29
N LYS A 6 -6.07 41.68 8.13
CA LYS A 6 -6.18 41.04 6.81
C LYS A 6 -5.46 39.68 6.83
N ARG A 7 -6.21 38.58 6.64
CA ARG A 7 -5.66 37.22 6.62
C ARG A 7 -4.63 37.10 5.49
N ARG A 8 -3.39 36.78 5.83
CA ARG A 8 -2.32 36.56 4.84
C ARG A 8 -2.67 35.33 3.98
N PRO A 9 -2.34 35.35 2.67
CA PRO A 9 -2.54 34.19 1.81
C PRO A 9 -1.74 33.01 2.34
N VAL A 10 -2.41 31.89 2.55
CA VAL A 10 -1.79 30.62 2.93
C VAL A 10 -1.67 29.78 1.68
N TYR A 11 -0.43 29.57 1.23
CA TYR A 11 -0.14 28.66 0.13
C TYR A 11 -0.09 27.25 0.70
N THR A 12 -1.13 26.46 0.44
CA THR A 12 -1.13 25.03 0.76
C THR A 12 -0.52 24.23 -0.39
N ASN A 13 0.04 23.07 -0.08
CA ASN A 13 0.45 22.10 -1.10
C ASN A 13 -0.77 21.60 -1.92
N ILE A 14 -0.48 20.77 -2.91
CA ILE A 14 -1.46 20.12 -3.77
C ILE A 14 -2.60 19.45 -2.98
N HIS A 15 -3.83 19.61 -3.47
CA HIS A 15 -4.99 18.92 -2.94
C HIS A 15 -4.99 17.45 -3.38
N VAL A 16 -5.69 16.57 -2.65
CA VAL A 16 -5.75 15.11 -2.97
C VAL A 16 -6.24 14.85 -4.40
N THR A 17 -7.16 15.67 -4.90
CA THR A 17 -7.68 15.58 -6.28
C THR A 17 -6.65 15.97 -7.35
N GLN A 18 -5.58 16.67 -6.97
CA GLN A 18 -4.52 17.12 -7.87
C GLN A 18 -3.32 16.15 -7.91
N ILE A 19 -3.30 15.12 -7.06
CA ILE A 19 -2.19 14.15 -6.98
C ILE A 19 -1.92 13.50 -8.33
N VAL A 20 -2.97 13.15 -9.08
CA VAL A 20 -2.84 12.48 -10.38
C VAL A 20 -2.19 13.38 -11.44
N SER A 21 -2.49 14.69 -11.39
CA SER A 21 -1.91 15.69 -12.30
C SER A 21 -0.54 16.22 -11.85
N TYR A 22 -0.12 15.91 -10.63
CA TYR A 22 1.12 16.45 -10.07
C TYR A 22 2.32 15.64 -10.54
N ARG A 23 3.35 16.34 -11.03
CA ARG A 23 4.55 15.70 -11.56
C ARG A 23 5.47 15.22 -10.44
N LEU A 24 5.19 14.03 -9.93
CA LEU A 24 6.02 13.38 -8.90
C LEU A 24 7.26 12.72 -9.53
N PRO A 25 8.45 12.87 -8.91
CA PRO A 25 9.57 12.01 -9.25
C PRO A 25 9.25 10.55 -8.85
N PRO A 26 9.87 9.53 -9.48
CA PRO A 26 9.64 8.13 -9.14
C PRO A 26 9.79 7.81 -7.65
N ALA A 27 10.78 8.42 -6.98
CA ALA A 27 10.99 8.27 -5.54
C ALA A 27 9.80 8.76 -4.70
N GLY A 28 9.11 9.81 -5.15
CA GLY A 28 7.89 10.32 -4.51
C GLY A 28 6.73 9.36 -4.67
N ILE A 29 6.57 8.77 -5.86
CA ILE A 29 5.56 7.74 -6.14
C ILE A 29 5.77 6.53 -5.23
N VAL A 30 6.99 5.98 -5.18
CA VAL A 30 7.34 4.84 -4.33
C VAL A 30 7.07 5.13 -2.85
N SER A 31 7.36 6.35 -2.37
CA SER A 31 7.07 6.71 -0.98
C SER A 31 5.57 6.72 -0.65
N ILE A 32 4.72 7.16 -1.59
CA ILE A 32 3.27 7.12 -1.41
C ILE A 32 2.78 5.67 -1.46
N LEU A 33 3.22 4.89 -2.45
CA LEU A 33 2.82 3.50 -2.60
C LEU A 33 3.26 2.64 -1.41
N HIS A 34 4.44 2.87 -0.84
CA HIS A 34 4.90 2.20 0.39
C HIS A 34 3.97 2.45 1.59
N ARG A 35 3.47 3.69 1.74
CA ARG A 35 2.50 4.02 2.81
C ARG A 35 1.15 3.38 2.57
N VAL A 36 0.65 3.47 1.33
CA VAL A 36 -0.64 2.89 0.95
C VAL A 36 -0.60 1.37 1.09
N SER A 37 0.47 0.71 0.66
CA SER A 37 0.62 -0.74 0.79
C SER A 37 0.69 -1.18 2.25
N GLY A 38 1.38 -0.42 3.11
CA GLY A 38 1.39 -0.65 4.56
C GLY A 38 -0.01 -0.55 5.18
N LEU A 39 -0.76 0.49 4.82
CA LEU A 39 -2.15 0.67 5.27
C LEU A 39 -3.05 -0.46 4.78
N LEU A 40 -2.95 -0.86 3.51
CA LEU A 40 -3.73 -1.96 2.93
C LEU A 40 -3.47 -3.27 3.68
N MET A 41 -2.20 -3.61 3.94
CA MET A 41 -1.87 -4.80 4.73
C MET A 41 -2.46 -4.72 6.13
N PHE A 42 -2.31 -3.58 6.82
CA PHE A 42 -2.84 -3.39 8.17
C PHE A 42 -4.36 -3.59 8.23
N LEU A 43 -5.11 -3.00 7.28
CA LEU A 43 -6.56 -3.14 7.21
C LEU A 43 -6.99 -4.59 6.86
N LEU A 44 -6.17 -5.31 6.09
CA LEU A 44 -6.42 -6.69 5.71
C LEU A 44 -5.81 -7.73 6.67
N LEU A 45 -5.15 -7.31 7.76
CA LEU A 45 -4.63 -8.24 8.77
C LEU A 45 -5.71 -9.19 9.32
N PRO A 46 -6.93 -8.75 9.68
CA PRO A 46 -7.98 -9.67 10.11
C PRO A 46 -8.33 -10.73 9.05
N PHE A 47 -8.31 -10.35 7.77
CA PHE A 47 -8.54 -11.28 6.67
C PHE A 47 -7.40 -12.29 6.55
N ILE A 48 -6.14 -11.87 6.69
CA ILE A 48 -4.97 -12.76 6.71
C ILE A 48 -5.05 -13.76 7.86
N VAL A 49 -5.37 -13.28 9.07
CA VAL A 49 -5.46 -14.14 10.26
C VAL A 49 -6.60 -15.15 10.09
N TRP A 50 -7.75 -14.73 9.57
CA TRP A 50 -8.86 -15.63 9.25
C TRP A 50 -8.47 -16.70 8.21
N MET A 51 -7.77 -16.31 7.15
CA MET A 51 -7.27 -17.26 6.16
C MET A 51 -6.32 -18.29 6.79
N LEU A 52 -5.38 -17.82 7.62
CA LEU A 52 -4.40 -18.67 8.29
C LEU A 52 -5.10 -19.67 9.24
N ASP A 53 -6.01 -19.19 10.07
CA ASP A 53 -6.76 -20.02 11.03
C ASP A 53 -7.56 -21.14 10.33
N ASN A 54 -8.31 -20.80 9.28
CA ASN A 54 -9.09 -21.79 8.53
C ASN A 54 -8.20 -22.76 7.75
N SER A 55 -7.01 -22.33 7.32
CA SER A 55 -6.07 -23.19 6.62
C SER A 55 -5.44 -24.27 7.50
N LEU A 56 -5.45 -24.08 8.83
CA LEU A 56 -4.75 -24.96 9.78
C LEU A 56 -5.69 -25.76 10.70
N SER A 57 -6.95 -25.35 10.85
CA SER A 57 -7.83 -25.92 11.88
C SER A 57 -8.30 -27.35 11.59
N SER A 58 -8.71 -27.65 10.35
CA SER A 58 -9.22 -28.96 9.93
C SER A 58 -9.35 -29.06 8.41
N GLU A 59 -9.57 -30.27 7.90
CA GLU A 59 -9.90 -30.49 6.49
C GLU A 59 -11.19 -29.76 6.07
N ILE A 60 -12.24 -29.81 6.90
CA ILE A 60 -13.52 -29.14 6.64
C ILE A 60 -13.35 -27.61 6.58
N SER A 61 -12.54 -27.03 7.47
CA SER A 61 -12.26 -25.59 7.45
C SER A 61 -11.41 -25.19 6.24
N PHE A 62 -10.45 -26.03 5.84
CA PHE A 62 -9.65 -25.82 4.64
C PHE A 62 -10.51 -25.84 3.37
N ASP A 63 -11.43 -26.80 3.26
CA ASP A 63 -12.38 -26.90 2.15
C ASP A 63 -13.32 -25.67 2.11
N SER A 64 -13.81 -25.26 3.27
CA SER A 64 -14.63 -24.04 3.38
C SER A 64 -13.86 -22.80 2.94
N PHE A 65 -12.60 -22.67 3.37
CA PHE A 65 -11.69 -21.60 2.98
C PHE A 65 -11.43 -21.57 1.48
N THR A 66 -11.07 -22.70 0.87
CA THR A 66 -10.78 -22.77 -0.57
C THR A 66 -12.04 -22.48 -1.40
N ASN A 67 -13.21 -22.91 -0.94
CA ASN A 67 -14.48 -22.64 -1.61
C ASN A 67 -14.81 -21.15 -1.68
N VAL A 68 -14.35 -20.32 -0.73
CA VAL A 68 -14.52 -18.85 -0.81
C VAL A 68 -13.88 -18.26 -2.07
N PHE A 69 -12.80 -18.85 -2.57
CA PHE A 69 -12.16 -18.42 -3.81
C PHE A 69 -12.90 -18.89 -5.06
N VAL A 70 -13.77 -19.89 -4.95
CA VAL A 70 -14.54 -20.45 -6.07
C VAL A 70 -15.94 -19.84 -6.11
N ALA A 71 -16.73 -20.08 -5.07
CA ALA A 71 -18.13 -19.66 -4.97
C ALA A 71 -18.28 -18.20 -4.48
N GLY A 72 -17.30 -17.70 -3.71
CA GLY A 72 -17.41 -16.43 -3.02
C GLY A 72 -17.89 -16.57 -1.57
N ALA A 73 -17.98 -15.44 -0.87
CA ALA A 73 -18.47 -15.37 0.51
C ALA A 73 -19.06 -13.98 0.79
N ALA A 74 -19.98 -13.89 1.76
CA ALA A 74 -20.58 -12.62 2.19
C ALA A 74 -21.17 -11.77 1.05
N GLY A 75 -21.74 -12.41 0.02
CA GLY A 75 -22.29 -11.75 -1.17
C GLY A 75 -21.24 -11.27 -2.18
N LEU A 76 -19.95 -11.48 -1.91
CA LEU A 76 -18.86 -11.18 -2.83
C LEU A 76 -18.52 -12.42 -3.68
N PRO A 77 -18.38 -12.28 -5.01
CA PRO A 77 -18.05 -13.41 -5.88
C PRO A 77 -16.60 -13.87 -5.71
N GLY A 78 -16.31 -15.14 -5.95
CA GLY A 78 -14.97 -15.71 -5.77
C GLY A 78 -13.86 -15.01 -6.55
N TRP A 79 -14.16 -14.47 -7.75
CA TRP A 79 -13.19 -13.68 -8.51
C TRP A 79 -12.77 -12.39 -7.79
N PHE A 80 -13.68 -11.77 -7.03
CA PHE A 80 -13.39 -10.56 -6.27
C PHE A 80 -12.49 -10.88 -5.08
N VAL A 81 -12.72 -12.02 -4.41
CA VAL A 81 -11.82 -12.51 -3.36
C VAL A 81 -10.41 -12.73 -3.93
N LYS A 82 -10.29 -13.37 -5.09
CA LYS A 82 -8.98 -13.53 -5.78
C LYS A 82 -8.32 -12.18 -6.06
N LEU A 83 -9.08 -11.19 -6.50
CA LEU A 83 -8.55 -9.85 -6.78
C LEU A 83 -8.05 -9.16 -5.51
N VAL A 84 -8.78 -9.28 -4.39
CA VAL A 84 -8.36 -8.76 -3.08
C VAL A 84 -7.07 -9.45 -2.62
N THR A 85 -6.99 -10.77 -2.73
CA THR A 85 -5.77 -11.53 -2.40
C THR A 85 -4.60 -11.16 -3.30
N LEU A 86 -4.82 -10.95 -4.60
CA LEU A 86 -3.78 -10.47 -5.52
C LEU A 86 -3.29 -9.07 -5.12
N GLY A 87 -4.21 -8.16 -4.77
CA GLY A 87 -3.87 -6.83 -4.26
C GLY A 87 -3.08 -6.89 -2.96
N LEU A 88 -3.39 -7.85 -2.07
CA LEU A 88 -2.65 -8.06 -0.84
C LEU A 88 -1.22 -8.60 -1.08
N ILE A 89 -1.05 -9.53 -2.02
CA ILE A 89 0.26 -10.01 -2.45
C ILE A 89 1.10 -8.86 -3.00
N TRP A 90 0.51 -8.04 -3.88
CA TRP A 90 1.17 -6.84 -4.40
C TRP A 90 1.54 -5.87 -3.27
N ALA A 91 0.62 -5.61 -2.33
CA ALA A 91 0.87 -4.71 -1.21
C ALA A 91 2.06 -5.18 -0.37
N TYR A 92 2.12 -6.48 -0.05
CA TYR A 92 3.25 -7.06 0.67
C TYR A 92 4.57 -6.91 -0.10
N LEU A 93 4.61 -7.37 -1.35
CA LEU A 93 5.83 -7.32 -2.17
C LEU A 93 6.33 -5.89 -2.34
N HIS A 94 5.44 -4.96 -2.69
CA HIS A 94 5.79 -3.57 -2.86
C HIS A 94 6.26 -2.93 -1.54
N HIS A 95 5.54 -3.16 -0.43
CA HIS A 95 5.92 -2.62 0.87
C HIS A 95 7.29 -3.14 1.31
N PHE A 96 7.53 -4.44 1.15
CA PHE A 96 8.77 -5.10 1.52
C PHE A 96 9.96 -4.57 0.72
N ILE A 97 9.88 -4.54 -0.61
CA ILE A 97 10.96 -4.05 -1.48
C ILE A 97 11.25 -2.58 -1.21
N ALA A 98 10.21 -1.73 -1.12
CA ALA A 98 10.38 -0.32 -0.78
C ALA A 98 10.96 -0.13 0.64
N GLY A 99 10.58 -0.98 1.59
CA GLY A 99 11.12 -1.01 2.95
C GLY A 99 12.61 -1.37 2.98
N VAL A 100 13.02 -2.40 2.24
CA VAL A 100 14.46 -2.75 2.08
C VAL A 100 15.23 -1.60 1.46
N ARG A 101 14.67 -0.93 0.46
CA ARG A 101 15.26 0.30 -0.11
C ARG A 101 15.43 1.39 0.96
N HIS A 102 14.45 1.60 1.82
CA HIS A 102 14.55 2.55 2.94
C HIS A 102 15.67 2.18 3.91
N LEU A 103 15.68 0.94 4.39
CA LEU A 103 16.70 0.44 5.31
C LEU A 103 18.11 0.54 4.72
N TRP A 104 18.27 0.26 3.42
CA TRP A 104 19.54 0.42 2.73
C TRP A 104 20.01 1.88 2.73
N MET A 105 19.13 2.82 2.39
CA MET A 105 19.46 4.26 2.38
C MET A 105 19.84 4.74 3.79
N ASP A 106 19.12 4.28 4.81
CA ASP A 106 19.38 4.63 6.21
C ASP A 106 20.72 4.06 6.70
N ALA A 107 21.02 2.81 6.37
CA ALA A 107 22.27 2.16 6.78
C ALA A 107 23.52 2.73 6.07
N THR A 108 23.40 3.09 4.79
CA THR A 108 24.54 3.50 3.95
C THR A 108 24.65 5.01 3.75
N HIS A 109 23.68 5.79 4.24
CA HIS A 109 23.55 7.24 3.98
C HIS A 109 23.61 7.59 2.48
N SER A 110 23.27 6.64 1.60
CA SER A 110 23.28 6.81 0.15
C SER A 110 21.97 7.43 -0.32
N VAL A 111 21.91 8.76 -0.34
CA VAL A 111 20.66 9.53 -0.58
C VAL A 111 20.78 10.55 -1.73
N SER A 112 21.64 10.30 -2.71
CA SER A 112 21.79 11.19 -3.87
C SER A 112 20.54 11.16 -4.77
N LYS A 113 20.29 12.25 -5.52
CA LYS A 113 19.15 12.32 -6.45
C LYS A 113 19.16 11.18 -7.49
N ALA A 114 20.33 10.86 -8.03
CA ALA A 114 20.50 9.80 -9.02
C ALA A 114 20.22 8.41 -8.41
N GLN A 115 20.76 8.13 -7.23
CA GLN A 115 20.50 6.89 -6.50
C GLN A 115 19.01 6.78 -6.15
N GLY A 116 18.39 7.86 -5.67
CA GLY A 116 16.97 7.88 -5.29
C GLY A 116 16.05 7.62 -6.48
N HIS A 117 16.39 8.14 -7.66
CA HIS A 117 15.68 7.88 -8.91
C HIS A 117 15.83 6.41 -9.36
N ASN A 118 17.06 5.93 -9.47
CA ASN A 118 17.34 4.58 -10.00
C ASN A 118 16.76 3.49 -9.09
N SER A 119 16.97 3.60 -7.77
CA SER A 119 16.42 2.65 -6.80
C SER A 119 14.88 2.63 -6.80
N ALA A 120 14.25 3.78 -7.05
CA ALA A 120 12.79 3.85 -7.16
C ALA A 120 12.27 3.16 -8.42
N LEU A 121 12.97 3.29 -9.56
CA LEU A 121 12.60 2.54 -10.77
C LEU A 121 12.72 1.03 -10.57
N VAL A 122 13.78 0.57 -9.92
CA VAL A 122 13.94 -0.85 -9.56
C VAL A 122 12.82 -1.35 -8.64
N THR A 123 12.25 -0.49 -7.79
CA THR A 123 11.14 -0.86 -6.91
C THR A 123 9.80 -0.98 -7.65
N LEU A 124 9.68 -0.38 -8.84
CA LEU A 124 8.42 -0.30 -9.61
C LEU A 124 8.32 -1.33 -10.74
N VAL A 125 9.41 -2.04 -11.04
CA VAL A 125 9.48 -3.12 -12.04
C VAL A 125 9.44 -4.47 -11.33
#